data_AF-X0USB5-F1
#
_entry.id   AF-X0USB5-F1
#
_cell.length_a   1.000
_cell.length_b   1.000
_cell.length_c   1.000
_cell.angle_alpha   90.00
_cell.angle_beta   90.00
_cell.angle_gamma   90.00
#
_symmetry.space_group_name_H-M   'P 1'
#
loop_
_entity.id
_entity.type
_entity.pdbx_description
1 polymer ?
#
loop_
_entity_poly.entity_id
_entity_poly.type
_entity_poly.pdbx_seq_one_letter_code
_entity_poly.pdbx_strand_id
1 'polypeptide(L)'
;MIFDAGGHNHRGNKDIPAGPLFGSEEWNKLFVFALDEAKRLGLKMGFNIQSGWNLGGPRVTPQHTAKQITYSETKISGNNKITKKLELPKTMRDFYKDTVVLAFPIIATNKTNELISDLDLKLGFHELGGSAPDTRFMLGNTPRNKEKTEEKTTYFVKKEEIIDLTSKMDKDGNLTWDAPEGDWSIIRFGYSCTASWVSTSSGNWQG
;
A
#
# COMPACT_ATOMS: atom_id res chain seq x y z
N MET A 1 -22.39 21.84 -0.40
CA MET A 1 -21.70 20.66 -0.94
C MET A 1 -22.55 19.45 -0.62
N ILE A 2 -22.89 18.61 -1.60
CA ILE A 2 -23.69 17.40 -1.40
C ILE A 2 -22.77 16.19 -1.51
N PHE A 3 -22.77 15.36 -0.46
CA PHE A 3 -22.14 14.04 -0.44
C PHE A 3 -22.87 13.18 0.59
N ASP A 4 -22.85 11.87 0.38
CA ASP A 4 -23.35 10.90 1.36
C ASP A 4 -22.21 10.52 2.31
N ALA A 5 -22.40 10.78 3.60
CA ALA A 5 -21.43 10.42 4.63
C ALA A 5 -21.77 9.07 5.31
N GLY A 6 -22.83 8.37 4.87
CA GLY A 6 -23.29 7.12 5.46
C GLY A 6 -23.89 7.24 6.87
N GLY A 7 -24.08 8.45 7.40
CA GLY A 7 -24.44 8.67 8.81
C GLY A 7 -25.93 8.65 9.13
N HIS A 8 -26.79 8.26 8.19
CA HIS A 8 -28.25 8.40 8.32
C HIS A 8 -28.86 7.56 9.46
N ASN A 9 -28.27 6.40 9.77
CA ASN A 9 -28.70 5.48 10.82
C ASN A 9 -27.92 5.63 12.14
N HIS A 10 -27.05 6.64 12.24
CA HIS A 10 -26.34 6.91 13.49
C HIS A 10 -27.31 7.35 14.59
N ARG A 11 -26.91 7.15 15.86
CA ARG A 11 -27.67 7.58 17.06
C ARG A 11 -29.08 6.96 17.17
N GLY A 12 -29.26 5.74 16.66
CA GLY A 12 -30.53 5.00 16.76
C GLY A 12 -31.58 5.39 15.73
N ASN A 13 -31.19 6.13 14.68
CA ASN A 13 -32.06 6.43 13.56
C ASN A 13 -32.30 5.18 12.70
N LYS A 14 -33.46 5.13 12.03
CA LYS A 14 -33.77 4.06 11.08
C LYS A 14 -33.03 4.28 9.77
N ASP A 15 -32.72 3.17 9.09
CA ASP A 15 -32.25 3.23 7.72
C ASP A 15 -33.29 3.92 6.82
N ILE A 16 -32.80 4.64 5.82
CA ILE A 16 -33.64 5.22 4.78
C ILE A 16 -33.70 4.25 3.59
N PRO A 17 -34.82 4.20 2.85
CA PRO A 17 -34.90 3.41 1.62
C PRO A 17 -33.80 3.81 0.64
N ALA A 18 -33.21 2.83 -0.03
CA ALA A 18 -32.22 3.09 -1.06
C ALA A 18 -32.84 3.91 -2.20
N GLY A 19 -32.16 4.99 -2.60
CA GLY A 19 -32.46 5.72 -3.82
C GLY A 19 -31.92 5.01 -5.07
N PRO A 20 -32.06 5.63 -6.26
CA PRO A 20 -31.44 5.13 -7.48
C PRO A 20 -29.93 4.92 -7.35
N LEU A 21 -29.41 3.91 -8.06
CA LEU A 21 -27.99 3.58 -8.06
C LEU A 21 -27.16 4.77 -8.58
N PHE A 22 -26.06 5.07 -7.91
CA PHE A 22 -25.18 6.18 -8.31
C PHE A 22 -24.78 6.08 -9.80
N GLY A 23 -24.99 7.17 -10.54
CA GLY A 23 -24.71 7.25 -11.97
C GLY A 23 -25.70 6.53 -12.89
N SER A 24 -26.78 5.92 -12.38
CA SER A 24 -27.87 5.39 -13.21
C SER A 24 -28.62 6.49 -13.95
N GLU A 25 -29.45 6.13 -14.92
CA GLU A 25 -30.28 7.09 -15.65
C GLU A 25 -31.23 7.85 -14.71
N GLU A 26 -31.88 7.15 -13.78
CA GLU A 26 -32.77 7.74 -12.78
C GLU A 26 -32.01 8.64 -11.81
N TRP A 27 -30.82 8.24 -11.37
CA TRP A 27 -29.97 9.07 -10.53
C TRP A 27 -29.58 10.36 -11.25
N ASN A 28 -29.16 10.26 -12.52
CA ASN A 28 -28.79 11.43 -13.33
C ASN A 28 -29.97 12.38 -13.54
N LYS A 29 -31.19 11.87 -13.75
CA LYS A 29 -32.41 12.70 -13.85
C LYS A 29 -32.65 13.50 -12.57
N LEU A 30 -32.53 12.86 -11.40
CA LEU A 30 -32.68 13.55 -10.11
C LEU A 30 -31.56 14.56 -9.86
N PHE A 31 -30.33 14.23 -10.26
CA PHE A 31 -29.19 15.13 -10.12
C PHE A 31 -29.34 16.39 -10.96
N VAL A 32 -29.78 16.26 -12.23
CA VAL A 32 -30.09 17.40 -13.11
C VAL A 32 -31.23 18.24 -12.54
N PHE A 33 -32.31 17.61 -12.07
CA PHE A 33 -33.41 18.32 -11.41
C PHE A 33 -32.93 19.15 -10.20
N ALA A 34 -32.06 18.58 -9.36
CA ALA A 34 -31.49 19.30 -8.22
C ALA A 34 -30.63 20.51 -8.65
N LEU A 35 -29.87 20.38 -9.75
CA LEU A 35 -29.10 21.49 -10.32
C LEU A 35 -30.01 22.61 -10.85
N ASP A 36 -31.10 22.25 -11.52
CA ASP A 36 -32.09 23.21 -12.03
C ASP A 36 -32.78 23.97 -10.90
N GLU A 37 -33.16 23.28 -9.83
CA GLU A 37 -33.76 23.91 -8.65
C GLU A 37 -32.76 24.81 -7.90
N ALA A 38 -31.50 24.39 -7.77
CA ALA A 38 -30.46 25.24 -7.21
C ALA A 38 -30.31 26.53 -8.03
N LYS A 39 -30.30 26.42 -9.36
CA LYS A 39 -30.27 27.57 -10.27
C LYS A 39 -31.50 28.46 -10.11
N ARG A 40 -32.71 27.89 -10.08
CA ARG A 40 -33.98 28.62 -9.90
C ARG A 40 -33.99 29.44 -8.62
N LEU A 41 -33.38 28.91 -7.56
CA LEU A 41 -33.31 29.54 -6.24
C LEU A 41 -32.08 30.43 -6.02
N GLY A 42 -31.20 30.58 -7.04
CA GLY A 42 -29.97 31.36 -6.90
C GLY A 42 -28.92 30.73 -5.98
N LEU A 43 -28.99 29.42 -5.75
CA LEU A 43 -28.07 28.65 -4.91
C LEU A 43 -26.85 28.16 -5.71
N LYS A 44 -25.70 28.07 -5.03
CA LYS A 44 -24.49 27.43 -5.56
C LYS A 44 -24.39 26.01 -5.03
N MET A 45 -24.12 25.06 -5.91
CA MET A 45 -23.96 23.65 -5.56
C MET A 45 -22.53 23.19 -5.78
N GLY A 46 -21.99 22.46 -4.81
CA GLY A 46 -20.73 21.72 -4.94
C GLY A 46 -21.01 20.24 -4.72
N PHE A 47 -20.28 19.38 -5.41
CA PHE A 47 -20.47 17.94 -5.40
C PHE A 47 -19.14 17.22 -5.18
N ASN A 48 -19.20 16.03 -4.59
CA ASN A 48 -18.05 15.12 -4.60
C ASN A 48 -17.92 14.49 -5.99
N ILE A 49 -16.70 14.12 -6.39
CA ILE A 49 -16.40 13.53 -7.71
C ILE A 49 -16.80 12.04 -7.83
N GLN A 50 -17.53 11.52 -6.85
CA GLN A 50 -17.81 10.10 -6.67
C GLN A 50 -19.02 9.85 -5.75
N SER A 51 -19.40 8.58 -5.59
CA SER A 51 -20.35 8.14 -4.58
C SER A 51 -19.72 8.25 -3.19
N GLY A 52 -20.46 8.77 -2.22
CA GLY A 52 -20.00 8.87 -0.84
C GLY A 52 -18.90 9.92 -0.59
N TRP A 53 -18.17 9.74 0.52
CA TRP A 53 -17.05 10.63 0.92
C TRP A 53 -15.67 10.06 0.52
N ASN A 54 -15.48 8.74 0.54
CA ASN A 54 -14.17 8.11 0.34
C ASN A 54 -13.80 7.94 -1.14
N LEU A 55 -12.54 8.24 -1.51
CA LEU A 55 -12.01 8.02 -2.86
C LEU A 55 -11.97 6.53 -3.26
N GLY A 56 -12.75 6.16 -4.27
CA GLY A 56 -12.76 4.82 -4.85
C GLY A 56 -13.94 4.55 -5.77
N GLY A 57 -14.20 3.27 -6.03
CA GLY A 57 -15.27 2.85 -6.92
C GLY A 57 -15.12 1.41 -7.41
N PRO A 58 -16.23 0.74 -7.78
CA PRO A 58 -16.21 -0.60 -8.35
C PRO A 58 -15.46 -0.66 -9.70
N ARG A 59 -15.29 0.49 -10.36
CA ARG A 59 -14.55 0.63 -11.63
C ARG A 59 -13.05 0.82 -11.46
N VAL A 60 -12.55 0.97 -10.22
CA VAL A 60 -11.11 1.13 -9.97
C VAL A 60 -10.42 -0.23 -10.07
N THR A 61 -9.66 -0.43 -11.15
CA THR A 61 -8.91 -1.66 -11.38
C THR A 61 -7.67 -1.75 -10.48
N PRO A 62 -7.10 -2.95 -10.24
CA PRO A 62 -5.86 -3.10 -9.45
C PRO A 62 -4.70 -2.20 -9.92
N GLN A 63 -4.64 -1.87 -11.21
CA GLN A 63 -3.67 -0.93 -11.77
C GLN A 63 -3.79 0.48 -11.17
N HIS A 64 -5.00 0.93 -10.82
CA HIS A 64 -5.30 2.30 -10.39
C HIS A 64 -5.60 2.47 -8.88
N THR A 65 -5.62 1.39 -8.10
CA THR A 65 -5.77 1.44 -6.63
C THR A 65 -4.54 2.06 -5.93
N ALA A 66 -4.66 2.37 -4.64
CA ALA A 66 -3.50 2.68 -3.81
C ALA A 66 -2.48 1.53 -3.82
N LYS A 67 -1.19 1.89 -3.84
CA LYS A 67 -0.07 0.94 -3.90
C LYS A 67 0.78 1.02 -2.65
N GLN A 68 1.43 -0.09 -2.34
CA GLN A 68 2.36 -0.24 -1.22
C GLN A 68 3.60 -0.99 -1.71
N ILE A 69 4.77 -0.59 -1.24
CA ILE A 69 6.01 -1.32 -1.50
C ILE A 69 5.91 -2.71 -0.86
N THR A 70 6.49 -3.70 -1.52
CA THR A 70 6.63 -5.08 -1.01
C THR A 70 7.98 -5.62 -1.45
N TYR A 71 8.50 -6.61 -0.74
CA TYR A 71 9.78 -7.23 -1.09
C TYR A 71 9.82 -8.72 -0.75
N SER A 72 10.75 -9.41 -1.38
CA SER A 72 11.18 -10.77 -1.02
C SER A 72 12.69 -10.75 -0.84
N GLU A 73 13.19 -11.63 0.03
CA GLU A 73 14.61 -11.80 0.27
C GLU A 73 15.05 -13.19 -0.20
N THR A 74 16.17 -13.27 -0.91
CA THR A 74 16.79 -14.52 -1.31
C THR A 74 18.26 -14.51 -0.93
N LYS A 75 18.68 -15.49 -0.12
CA LYS A 75 20.09 -15.69 0.24
C LYS A 75 20.77 -16.65 -0.73
N ILE A 76 22.03 -16.35 -1.07
CA ILE A 76 22.87 -17.13 -1.96
C ILE A 76 24.33 -17.07 -1.51
N SER A 77 25.10 -18.10 -1.87
CA SER A 77 26.56 -18.07 -1.80
C SER A 77 27.11 -17.75 -3.20
N GLY A 78 28.11 -16.88 -3.25
CA GLY A 78 28.76 -16.41 -4.48
C GLY A 78 30.02 -17.20 -4.84
N ASN A 79 30.94 -16.54 -5.56
CA ASN A 79 32.11 -17.14 -6.23
C ASN A 79 31.76 -17.96 -7.49
N ASN A 80 30.57 -17.75 -8.05
CA ASN A 80 30.15 -18.38 -9.29
C ASN A 80 29.06 -17.56 -9.98
N LYS A 81 28.84 -17.85 -11.26
CA LYS A 81 27.65 -17.39 -11.97
C LYS A 81 26.42 -18.05 -11.36
N ILE A 82 25.47 -17.24 -10.93
CA ILE A 82 24.17 -17.70 -10.43
C ILE A 82 23.11 -17.48 -11.50
N THR A 83 22.19 -18.44 -11.60
CA THR A 83 20.94 -18.32 -12.36
C THR A 83 19.83 -18.82 -11.47
N LYS A 84 19.03 -17.90 -10.92
CA LYS A 84 18.02 -18.22 -9.90
C LYS A 84 16.75 -17.42 -10.15
N LYS A 85 15.61 -18.11 -10.10
CA LYS A 85 14.31 -17.45 -10.05
C LYS A 85 14.12 -16.85 -8.67
N LEU A 86 14.08 -15.53 -8.58
CA LEU A 86 13.83 -14.83 -7.33
C LEU A 86 12.37 -14.99 -6.92
N GLU A 87 12.13 -15.14 -5.62
CA GLU A 87 10.78 -15.27 -5.08
C GLU A 87 9.96 -14.01 -5.42
N LEU A 88 8.70 -14.21 -5.79
CA LEU A 88 7.78 -13.09 -5.96
C LEU A 88 7.39 -12.58 -4.55
N PRO A 89 7.50 -11.28 -4.26
CA PRO A 89 7.02 -10.72 -3.01
C PRO A 89 5.53 -10.98 -2.79
N LYS A 90 5.05 -10.78 -1.56
CA LYS A 90 3.61 -10.86 -1.25
C LYS A 90 2.84 -9.87 -2.14
N THR A 91 1.84 -10.38 -2.85
CA THR A 91 0.98 -9.61 -3.74
C THR A 91 -0.45 -9.54 -3.20
N MET A 92 -1.20 -8.55 -3.66
CA MET A 92 -2.60 -8.32 -3.35
C MET A 92 -3.34 -7.99 -4.65
N ARG A 93 -4.53 -8.57 -4.80
CA ARG A 93 -5.39 -8.40 -6.00
C ARG A 93 -4.68 -8.76 -7.30
N ASP A 94 -3.83 -9.80 -7.24
CA ASP A 94 -3.05 -10.33 -8.38
C ASP A 94 -2.28 -9.25 -9.17
N PHE A 95 -1.89 -8.17 -8.50
CA PHE A 95 -1.16 -7.05 -9.10
C PHE A 95 0.20 -6.89 -8.43
N TYR A 96 1.24 -6.86 -9.25
CA TYR A 96 2.59 -6.58 -8.84
C TYR A 96 3.38 -5.95 -9.97
N LYS A 97 4.28 -5.04 -9.62
CA LYS A 97 5.29 -4.49 -10.55
C LYS A 97 6.63 -4.38 -9.83
N ASP A 98 7.67 -4.92 -10.45
CA ASP A 98 9.05 -4.76 -10.02
C ASP A 98 9.48 -3.29 -10.02
N THR A 99 10.38 -2.93 -9.10
CA THR A 99 11.02 -1.61 -9.06
C THR A 99 12.54 -1.72 -9.11
N VAL A 100 13.14 -2.45 -8.17
CA VAL A 100 14.59 -2.56 -8.04
C VAL A 100 14.96 -3.90 -7.42
N VAL A 101 16.07 -4.48 -7.87
CA VAL A 101 16.68 -5.66 -7.25
C VAL A 101 18.02 -5.23 -6.68
N LEU A 102 18.20 -5.34 -5.37
CA LEU A 102 19.43 -4.95 -4.69
C LEU A 102 20.08 -6.18 -4.07
N ALA A 103 21.41 -6.22 -4.05
CA ALA A 103 22.16 -7.22 -3.29
C ALA A 103 23.14 -6.54 -2.34
N PHE A 104 23.34 -7.14 -1.17
CA PHE A 104 24.37 -6.73 -0.22
C PHE A 104 25.04 -7.94 0.43
N PRO A 105 26.33 -7.82 0.80
CA PRO A 105 27.08 -8.94 1.36
C PRO A 105 26.63 -9.23 2.80
N ILE A 106 26.56 -10.51 3.15
CA ILE A 106 26.30 -10.99 4.49
C ILE A 106 27.65 -11.18 5.18
N ILE A 107 28.10 -10.14 5.89
CA ILE A 107 29.40 -10.15 6.58
C ILE A 107 29.18 -10.50 8.05
N ALA A 108 29.70 -11.66 8.50
CA ALA A 108 29.51 -12.15 9.86
C ALA A 108 29.97 -11.15 10.95
N THR A 109 31.03 -10.38 10.69
CA THR A 109 31.54 -9.35 11.62
C THR A 109 30.66 -8.11 11.71
N ASN A 110 29.73 -7.90 10.76
CA ASN A 110 28.79 -6.78 10.77
C ASN A 110 27.46 -7.13 11.44
N LYS A 111 27.35 -8.33 12.03
CA LYS A 111 26.15 -8.79 12.73
C LYS A 111 25.85 -7.88 13.93
N THR A 112 24.59 -7.45 14.07
CA THR A 112 24.15 -6.53 15.14
C THR A 112 22.73 -6.85 15.60
N ASN A 113 22.44 -6.56 16.88
CA ASN A 113 21.10 -6.62 17.45
C ASN A 113 20.39 -5.25 17.41
N GLU A 114 21.02 -4.22 16.83
CA GLU A 114 20.42 -2.90 16.63
C GLU A 114 19.46 -2.93 15.44
N LEU A 115 18.17 -3.12 15.73
CA LEU A 115 17.10 -3.16 14.73
C LEU A 115 16.50 -1.76 14.53
N ILE A 116 15.91 -1.54 13.35
CA ILE A 116 15.00 -0.41 13.17
C ILE A 116 13.70 -0.75 13.92
N SER A 117 13.43 -0.03 15.01
CA SER A 117 12.20 -0.20 15.79
C SER A 117 10.98 0.14 14.93
N ASP A 118 9.90 -0.61 15.10
CA ASP A 118 8.63 -0.34 14.42
C ASP A 118 8.78 -0.27 12.88
N LEU A 119 9.68 -1.08 12.30
CA LEU A 119 10.03 -1.02 10.88
C LEU A 119 8.80 -1.13 9.96
N ASP A 120 7.88 -2.06 10.24
CA ASP A 120 6.66 -2.22 9.45
C ASP A 120 5.78 -0.95 9.45
N LEU A 121 5.78 -0.19 10.55
CA LEU A 121 5.06 1.08 10.64
C LEU A 121 5.79 2.18 9.88
N LYS A 122 7.12 2.23 9.96
CA LYS A 122 7.96 3.18 9.21
C LYS A 122 7.93 2.94 7.70
N LEU A 123 7.75 1.70 7.28
CA LEU A 123 7.53 1.32 5.88
C LEU A 123 6.08 1.55 5.41
N GLY A 124 5.17 1.89 6.33
CA GLY A 124 3.76 2.12 6.02
C GLY A 124 3.02 0.84 5.62
N PHE A 125 3.45 -0.32 6.12
CA PHE A 125 2.80 -1.62 5.86
C PHE A 125 1.47 -1.77 6.58
N HIS A 126 1.34 -1.13 7.75
CA HIS A 126 0.15 -1.16 8.57
C HIS A 126 -0.38 0.23 8.87
N GLU A 127 -1.70 0.33 9.01
CA GLU A 127 -2.35 1.54 9.52
C GLU A 127 -2.03 1.71 11.01
N LEU A 128 -1.72 2.94 11.42
CA LEU A 128 -1.26 3.27 12.78
C LEU A 128 -2.40 3.43 13.80
N GLY A 129 -3.62 3.61 13.31
CA GLY A 129 -4.81 3.94 14.08
C GLY A 129 -5.77 4.77 13.24
N GLY A 130 -6.85 5.28 13.86
CA GLY A 130 -7.85 6.12 13.20
C GLY A 130 -7.35 7.52 12.85
N SER A 131 -8.23 8.53 12.89
CA SER A 131 -7.87 9.89 12.49
C SER A 131 -6.76 10.47 13.37
N ALA A 132 -5.67 10.92 12.74
CA ALA A 132 -4.54 11.62 13.34
C ALA A 132 -3.91 10.94 14.59
N PRO A 133 -3.37 9.71 14.46
CA PRO A 133 -2.69 9.06 15.58
C PRO A 133 -1.38 9.79 15.91
N ASP A 134 -0.87 9.66 17.14
CA ASP A 134 0.45 10.18 17.49
C ASP A 134 1.54 9.42 16.74
N THR A 135 2.29 10.14 15.90
CA THR A 135 3.32 9.60 15.02
C THR A 135 4.74 9.99 15.42
N ARG A 136 4.93 10.72 16.53
CA ARG A 136 6.24 11.23 16.95
C ARG A 136 7.30 10.14 17.13
N PHE A 137 6.89 8.93 17.54
CA PHE A 137 7.79 7.79 17.70
C PHE A 137 8.48 7.35 16.39
N MET A 138 7.88 7.65 15.24
CA MET A 138 8.48 7.35 13.93
C MET A 138 9.67 8.24 13.57
N LEU A 139 9.85 9.36 14.27
CA LEU A 139 10.99 10.28 14.06
C LEU A 139 12.31 9.72 14.60
N GLY A 140 12.25 8.76 15.52
CA GLY A 140 13.41 8.15 16.15
C GLY A 140 13.44 6.63 15.98
N ASN A 141 14.41 6.00 16.64
CA ASN A 141 14.52 4.55 16.72
C ASN A 141 14.24 4.02 18.13
N THR A 142 13.28 4.65 18.81
CA THR A 142 12.83 4.27 20.15
C THR A 142 11.56 3.42 20.02
N PRO A 143 11.55 2.15 20.49
CA PRO A 143 10.38 1.29 20.40
C PRO A 143 9.16 1.89 21.11
N ARG A 144 7.98 1.80 20.48
CA ARG A 144 6.69 2.26 21.08
C ARG A 144 6.28 1.43 22.29
N ASN A 145 6.45 0.10 22.21
CA ASN A 145 6.21 -0.83 23.32
C ASN A 145 7.55 -1.47 23.73
N LYS A 146 7.78 -1.60 25.05
CA LYS A 146 8.87 -2.43 25.59
C LYS A 146 8.52 -3.92 25.50
N GLU A 147 8.04 -4.38 24.34
CA GLU A 147 7.83 -5.81 24.13
C GLU A 147 9.18 -6.53 24.20
N LYS A 148 9.19 -7.72 24.80
CA LYS A 148 10.35 -8.62 24.75
C LYS A 148 10.55 -8.99 23.28
N THR A 149 11.41 -8.25 22.59
CA THR A 149 11.94 -8.68 21.31
C THR A 149 12.69 -9.97 21.55
N GLU A 150 12.22 -11.05 20.92
CA GLU A 150 13.07 -12.21 20.64
C GLU A 150 14.43 -11.73 20.13
N GLU A 151 15.51 -12.47 20.39
CA GLU A 151 16.84 -12.16 19.88
C GLU A 151 16.86 -12.23 18.34
N LYS A 152 16.39 -11.16 17.71
CA LYS A 152 16.42 -10.96 16.27
C LYS A 152 17.74 -10.28 15.94
N THR A 153 18.52 -10.93 15.07
CA THR A 153 19.76 -10.34 14.59
C THR A 153 19.64 -9.83 13.16
N THR A 154 20.32 -8.72 12.88
CA THR A 154 20.45 -8.11 11.57
C THR A 154 21.93 -7.82 11.26
N TYR A 155 22.21 -7.12 10.16
CA TYR A 155 23.56 -6.76 9.72
C TYR A 155 23.65 -5.25 9.45
N PHE A 156 24.77 -4.64 9.82
CA PHE A 156 25.15 -3.34 9.30
C PHE A 156 25.58 -3.48 7.85
N VAL A 157 24.89 -2.78 6.95
CA VAL A 157 25.18 -2.76 5.52
C VAL A 157 25.69 -1.37 5.16
N LYS A 158 26.91 -1.29 4.62
CA LYS A 158 27.41 -0.02 4.08
C LYS A 158 26.77 0.23 2.72
N LYS A 159 26.40 1.48 2.47
CA LYS A 159 25.70 1.86 1.23
C LYS A 159 26.53 1.52 -0.01
N GLU A 160 27.84 1.63 0.10
CA GLU A 160 28.81 1.40 -0.99
C GLU A 160 28.96 -0.09 -1.33
N GLU A 161 28.56 -0.98 -0.43
CA GLU A 161 28.59 -2.44 -0.62
C GLU A 161 27.29 -2.96 -1.28
N ILE A 162 26.30 -2.08 -1.52
CA ILE A 162 25.04 -2.43 -2.19
C ILE A 162 25.23 -2.43 -3.70
N ILE A 163 24.85 -3.53 -4.34
CA ILE A 163 24.90 -3.72 -5.79
C ILE A 163 23.48 -3.68 -6.35
N ASP A 164 23.25 -2.83 -7.36
CA ASP A 164 22.01 -2.84 -8.14
C ASP A 164 22.06 -3.96 -9.19
N LEU A 165 21.15 -4.92 -9.05
CA LEU A 165 21.00 -6.08 -9.93
C LEU A 165 19.75 -5.97 -10.82
N THR A 166 19.07 -4.82 -10.87
CA THR A 166 17.79 -4.66 -11.56
C THR A 166 17.88 -5.04 -13.03
N SER A 167 18.94 -4.65 -13.73
CA SER A 167 19.16 -4.99 -15.14
C SER A 167 19.56 -6.45 -15.39
N LYS A 168 19.86 -7.21 -14.32
CA LYS A 168 20.29 -8.61 -14.37
C LYS A 168 19.13 -9.59 -14.16
N MET A 169 17.94 -9.09 -13.83
CA MET A 169 16.72 -9.89 -13.70
C MET A 169 15.84 -9.71 -14.93
N ASP A 170 15.37 -10.83 -15.49
CA ASP A 170 14.41 -10.79 -16.60
C ASP A 170 12.96 -10.54 -16.13
N LYS A 171 12.05 -10.39 -17.09
CA LYS A 171 10.61 -10.16 -16.84
C LYS A 171 9.91 -11.31 -16.11
N ASP A 172 10.49 -12.51 -16.11
CA ASP A 172 9.93 -13.71 -15.51
C ASP A 172 10.51 -13.95 -14.09
N GLY A 173 11.37 -13.03 -13.63
CA GLY A 173 11.99 -13.03 -12.31
C GLY A 173 13.27 -13.87 -12.22
N ASN A 174 13.86 -14.27 -13.35
CA ASN A 174 15.12 -15.01 -13.35
C ASN A 174 16.29 -14.03 -13.30
N LEU A 175 17.07 -14.11 -12.23
CA LEU A 175 18.30 -13.36 -12.05
C LEU A 175 19.48 -14.14 -12.63
N THR A 176 20.30 -13.48 -13.45
CA THR A 176 21.61 -14.00 -13.89
C THR A 176 22.72 -13.05 -13.46
N TRP A 177 23.61 -13.50 -12.57
CA TRP A 177 24.64 -12.65 -11.98
C TRP A 177 25.94 -13.42 -11.71
N ASP A 178 27.09 -12.87 -12.11
CA ASP A 178 28.40 -13.31 -11.64
C ASP A 178 28.63 -12.77 -10.22
N ALA A 179 28.20 -13.53 -9.22
CA ALA A 179 28.23 -13.10 -7.82
C ALA A 179 29.67 -13.18 -7.27
N PRO A 180 30.21 -12.08 -6.70
CA PRO A 180 31.52 -12.11 -6.06
C PRO A 180 31.57 -13.13 -4.92
N GLU A 181 32.77 -13.54 -4.54
CA GLU A 181 32.98 -14.43 -3.40
C GLU A 181 32.32 -13.90 -2.12
N GLY A 182 31.73 -14.80 -1.34
CA GLY A 182 31.01 -14.50 -0.09
C GLY A 182 29.52 -14.83 -0.16
N ASP A 183 28.83 -14.68 0.97
CA ASP A 183 27.38 -14.84 1.05
C ASP A 183 26.68 -13.50 0.79
N TRP A 184 25.54 -13.55 0.09
CA TRP A 184 24.79 -12.38 -0.33
C TRP A 184 23.31 -12.50 0.02
N SER A 185 22.71 -11.39 0.43
CA SER A 185 21.26 -11.22 0.48
C SER A 185 20.82 -10.41 -0.72
N ILE A 186 19.83 -10.93 -1.45
CA ILE A 186 19.23 -10.29 -2.62
C ILE A 186 17.80 -9.92 -2.25
N ILE A 187 17.48 -8.63 -2.34
CA ILE A 187 16.15 -8.10 -2.10
C ILE A 187 15.51 -7.68 -3.42
N ARG A 188 14.39 -8.32 -3.76
CA ARG A 188 13.56 -7.95 -4.92
C ARG A 188 12.44 -7.05 -4.43
N PHE A 189 12.53 -5.77 -4.74
CA PHE A 189 11.49 -4.79 -4.42
C PHE A 189 10.51 -4.64 -5.58
N GLY A 190 9.26 -4.39 -5.21
CA GLY A 190 8.24 -3.91 -6.12
C GLY A 190 7.11 -3.23 -5.37
N TYR A 191 5.99 -3.04 -6.04
CA TYR A 191 4.76 -2.59 -5.39
C TYR A 191 3.57 -3.45 -5.78
N SER A 192 2.65 -3.56 -4.82
CA SER A 192 1.39 -4.28 -4.93
C SER A 192 0.23 -3.37 -4.50
N CYS A 193 -1.01 -3.79 -4.72
CA CYS A 193 -2.18 -3.09 -4.15
C CYS A 193 -2.11 -3.07 -2.62
N THR A 194 -2.64 -2.02 -1.99
CA THR A 194 -2.98 -2.07 -0.56
C THR A 194 -4.17 -3.00 -0.33
N ALA A 195 -4.40 -3.34 0.93
CA ALA A 195 -5.62 -4.02 1.37
C ALA A 195 -6.83 -3.08 1.48
N SER A 196 -6.69 -1.77 1.21
CA SER A 196 -7.71 -0.75 1.46
C SER A 196 -8.98 -0.96 0.63
N TRP A 197 -10.13 -0.59 1.19
CA TRP A 197 -11.44 -0.59 0.53
C TRP A 197 -12.21 0.69 0.84
N VAL A 198 -13.26 0.96 0.05
CA VAL A 198 -14.17 2.08 0.30
C VAL A 198 -15.08 1.73 1.46
N SER A 199 -15.05 2.52 2.53
CA SER A 199 -15.85 2.27 3.73
C SER A 199 -17.26 2.88 3.68
N THR A 200 -17.46 3.97 2.92
CA THR A 200 -18.78 4.59 2.72
C THR A 200 -19.10 4.70 1.23
N SER A 201 -20.22 4.11 0.82
CA SER A 201 -20.69 4.14 -0.58
C SER A 201 -22.20 3.95 -0.68
N SER A 202 -22.78 4.35 -1.82
CA SER A 202 -24.22 4.24 -2.04
C SER A 202 -24.65 2.84 -2.45
N GLY A 203 -25.27 2.09 -1.53
CA GLY A 203 -25.96 0.83 -1.82
C GLY A 203 -25.12 -0.17 -2.62
N ASN A 204 -25.68 -0.71 -3.70
CA ASN A 204 -25.03 -1.74 -4.53
C ASN A 204 -23.83 -1.21 -5.37
N TRP A 205 -23.57 0.10 -5.39
CA TRP A 205 -22.42 0.64 -6.13
C TRP A 205 -21.10 0.25 -5.45
N GLN A 206 -21.08 0.12 -4.11
CA GLN A 206 -19.93 -0.38 -3.35
C GLN A 206 -18.61 0.38 -3.62
N GLY A 207 -18.71 1.69 -3.84
CA GLY A 207 -17.58 2.62 -3.94
C GLY A 207 -18.01 4.02 -4.33
#